data_AF-A0AA50X5F6-F1
#
_entry.id   AF-A0AA50X5F6-F1
#
_cell.length_a   1.000
_cell.length_b   1.000
_cell.length_c   1.000
_cell.angle_alpha   90.00
_cell.angle_beta   90.00
_cell.angle_gamma   90.00
#
_symmetry.space_group_name_H-M   'P 1'
#
loop_
_entity.id
_entity.type
_entity.pdbx_description
1 polymer ?
#
loop_
_entity_poly.entity_id
_entity_poly.type
_entity_poly.pdbx_seq_one_letter_code
_entity_poly.pdbx_strand_id
1 'polypeptide(L)'
;KMDVFKYIPTHIDYAGQAKAEKLYRAIITLFSIVGFIWGYIVQQFSQSVYILGAGCILAAILTLPPWPMYRRNALNWQNPKKTEEK
;
A
#
# COMPACT_ATOMS: atom_id res chain seq x y z
N LYS A 1 -23.10 13.11 7.42
CA LYS A 1 -21.75 13.66 7.09
C LYS A 1 -20.68 12.56 7.06
N MET A 2 -20.99 11.38 6.50
CA MET A 2 -20.06 10.24 6.34
C MET A 2 -20.26 9.55 4.98
N ASP A 3 -20.61 10.33 3.96
CA ASP A 3 -20.89 9.78 2.62
C ASP A 3 -19.61 9.41 1.87
N VAL A 4 -18.45 9.90 2.33
CA VAL A 4 -17.15 9.66 1.68
C VAL A 4 -16.75 8.19 1.70
N PHE A 5 -17.01 7.45 2.79
CA PHE A 5 -16.64 6.03 2.92
C PHE A 5 -17.51 5.10 2.07
N LYS A 6 -18.76 5.50 1.77
CA LYS A 6 -19.70 4.70 0.98
C LYS A 6 -19.35 4.66 -0.51
N TYR A 7 -18.62 5.67 -0.99
CA TYR A 7 -18.16 5.76 -2.37
C TYR A 7 -16.72 5.30 -2.58
N ILE A 8 -16.03 4.80 -1.54
CA ILE A 8 -14.71 4.20 -1.72
C ILE A 8 -14.91 2.87 -2.41
N PRO A 9 -14.56 2.72 -3.70
CA PRO A 9 -14.61 1.41 -4.33
C PRO A 9 -13.66 0.48 -3.55
N THR A 10 -13.95 -0.81 -3.46
CA THR A 10 -13.17 -1.77 -2.66
C THR A 10 -12.10 -2.52 -3.47
N HIS A 11 -12.20 -2.49 -4.81
CA HIS A 11 -11.33 -3.24 -5.73
C HIS A 11 -10.04 -2.49 -6.12
N ILE A 12 -8.85 -2.99 -5.80
CA ILE A 12 -7.57 -2.44 -6.30
C ILE A 12 -7.18 -3.20 -7.58
N ASP A 13 -6.71 -2.49 -8.61
CA ASP A 13 -6.21 -3.14 -9.82
C ASP A 13 -4.92 -3.90 -9.53
N TYR A 14 -4.66 -5.00 -10.24
CA TYR A 14 -3.41 -5.77 -10.09
C TYR A 14 -2.15 -4.90 -10.23
N ALA A 15 -2.09 -4.05 -11.26
CA ALA A 15 -0.98 -3.12 -11.45
C ALA A 15 -0.90 -2.03 -10.36
N GLY A 16 -2.05 -1.67 -9.76
CA GLY A 16 -2.12 -0.78 -8.61
C GLY A 16 -1.54 -1.42 -7.35
N GLN A 17 -1.88 -2.69 -7.11
CA GLN A 17 -1.36 -3.49 -5.99
C GLN A 17 0.17 -3.60 -6.05
N ALA A 18 0.75 -3.91 -7.22
CA ALA A 18 2.20 -3.97 -7.38
C ALA A 18 2.89 -2.63 -7.08
N LYS A 19 2.27 -1.51 -7.47
CA LYS A 19 2.78 -0.16 -7.15
C LYS A 19 2.68 0.14 -5.64
N ALA A 20 1.56 -0.20 -5.03
CA ALA A 20 1.35 -0.04 -3.59
C ALA A 20 2.37 -0.84 -2.78
N GLU A 21 2.68 -2.07 -3.19
CA GLU A 21 3.70 -2.90 -2.55
C GLU A 21 5.10 -2.30 -2.72
N LYS A 22 5.46 -1.84 -3.92
CA LYS A 22 6.75 -1.18 -4.14
C LYS A 22 6.91 0.06 -3.26
N LEU A 23 5.85 0.86 -3.12
CA LEU A 23 5.85 2.04 -2.27
C LEU A 23 5.97 1.66 -0.79
N TYR A 24 5.22 0.65 -0.34
CA TYR A 24 5.31 0.12 1.02
C TYR A 24 6.75 -0.27 1.36
N ARG A 25 7.38 -1.09 0.50
CA ARG A 25 8.76 -1.55 0.70
C ARG A 25 9.73 -0.36 0.75
N ALA A 26 9.58 0.62 -0.15
CA ALA A 26 10.42 1.82 -0.14
C ALA A 26 10.31 2.61 1.16
N ILE A 27 9.09 2.84 1.66
CA ILE A 27 8.86 3.59 2.91
C ILE A 27 9.44 2.82 4.10
N ILE A 28 9.11 1.54 4.24
CA ILE A 28 9.60 0.74 5.38
C ILE A 28 11.12 0.65 5.39
N THR A 29 11.76 0.44 4.23
CA THR A 29 13.22 0.40 4.14
C THR A 29 13.85 1.74 4.53
N LEU A 30 13.29 2.86 4.07
CA LEU A 30 13.80 4.20 4.43
C LEU A 30 13.71 4.44 5.95
N PHE A 31 12.55 4.19 6.55
CA PHE A 31 12.34 4.38 7.99
C PHE A 31 13.15 3.40 8.83
N SER A 32 13.35 2.17 8.35
CA SER A 32 14.22 1.18 9.01
C SER A 32 15.66 1.67 9.09
N ILE A 33 16.21 2.19 7.98
CA ILE A 33 17.60 2.69 7.95
C ILE A 33 17.75 3.90 8.87
N VAL A 34 16.85 4.88 8.77
CA VAL A 34 16.89 6.09 9.60
C VAL A 34 16.71 5.75 11.08
N GLY A 35 15.74 4.91 11.41
CA GLY A 35 15.47 4.47 12.78
C GLY A 35 16.64 3.70 13.37
N PHE A 36 17.31 2.87 12.58
CA PHE A 36 18.48 2.12 13.02
C PHE A 36 19.67 3.04 13.33
N ILE A 37 20.00 3.97 12.42
CA ILE A 37 21.08 4.94 12.63
C ILE A 37 20.79 5.81 13.86
N TRP A 38 19.57 6.31 14.00
CA TRP A 38 19.18 7.15 15.12
C TRP A 38 19.23 6.41 16.46
N GLY A 39 18.65 5.20 16.53
CA GLY A 39 18.68 4.41 17.75
C GLY A 39 20.08 3.95 18.13
N TYR A 40 20.98 3.76 17.16
CA TYR A 40 22.39 3.51 17.42
C TYR A 40 23.07 4.71 18.09
N ILE A 41 22.83 5.94 17.62
CA ILE A 41 23.39 7.15 18.23
C ILE A 41 22.89 7.33 19.67
N VAL A 42 21.59 7.13 19.89
CA VAL A 42 20.94 7.31 21.20
C VAL A 42 21.17 6.11 22.13
N GLN A 43 21.73 5.00 21.63
CA GLN A 43 21.93 3.74 22.36
C GLN A 43 20.61 3.18 22.96
N GLN A 44 19.47 3.46 22.33
CA GLN A 44 18.15 2.99 22.75
C GLN A 44 17.42 2.33 21.60
N PHE A 45 17.20 1.02 21.71
CA PHE A 45 16.49 0.25 20.69
C PHE A 45 15.01 0.65 20.54
N SER A 46 14.38 1.12 21.63
CA SER A 46 12.99 1.60 21.61
C SER A 46 12.76 2.73 20.60
N GLN A 47 13.73 3.63 20.45
CA GLN A 47 13.66 4.75 19.49
C GLN A 47 13.62 4.25 18.04
N SER A 48 14.42 3.24 17.70
CA SER A 48 14.37 2.61 16.37
C SER A 48 12.99 1.99 16.10
N VAL A 49 12.40 1.35 17.10
CA VAL A 49 11.08 0.73 16.99
C VAL A 49 9.98 1.79 16.82
N TYR A 50 10.06 2.92 17.54
CA TYR A 50 9.09 4.02 17.35
C TYR A 50 9.16 4.63 15.96
N ILE A 51 10.37 4.84 15.43
CA ILE A 51 10.56 5.37 14.07
C ILE A 51 10.05 4.37 13.03
N LEU A 52 10.36 3.08 13.20
CA LEU A 52 9.83 2.03 12.34
C LEU A 52 8.30 1.95 12.40
N GLY A 53 7.72 2.01 13.60
CA GLY A 53 6.27 2.02 13.82
C GLY A 53 5.59 3.22 13.15
N ALA A 54 6.18 4.41 13.24
CA ALA A 54 5.71 5.59 12.52
C ALA A 54 5.76 5.39 11.00
N GLY A 55 6.85 4.80 10.50
CA GLY A 55 6.98 4.40 9.09
C GLY A 55 5.91 3.39 8.65
N CYS A 56 5.59 2.41 9.49
CA CYS A 56 4.52 1.43 9.25
C CYS A 56 3.14 2.10 9.16
N ILE A 57 2.82 3.01 10.09
CA ILE A 57 1.54 3.74 10.08
C ILE A 57 1.42 4.59 8.82
N LEU A 58 2.49 5.32 8.46
CA LEU A 58 2.52 6.11 7.22
C LEU A 58 2.36 5.24 5.97
N ALA A 59 3.10 4.13 5.90
CA ALA A 59 2.99 3.19 4.79
C ALA A 59 1.57 2.63 4.69
N ALA A 60 0.96 2.23 5.81
CA ALA A 60 -0.41 1.74 5.87
C ALA A 60 -1.42 2.76 5.37
N ILE A 61 -1.31 4.03 5.78
CA ILE A 61 -2.19 5.11 5.30
C ILE A 61 -2.03 5.33 3.79
N LEU A 62 -0.82 5.18 3.25
CA LEU A 62 -0.55 5.43 1.84
C LEU A 62 -0.87 4.25 0.91
N THR A 63 -0.84 3.01 1.42
CA THR A 63 -0.97 1.81 0.58
C THR A 63 -2.25 1.01 0.81
N LEU A 64 -2.87 1.08 2.00
CA LEU A 64 -4.09 0.33 2.29
C LEU A 64 -5.37 0.96 1.70
N PRO A 65 -5.59 2.29 1.79
CA PRO A 65 -6.76 2.87 1.16
C PRO A 65 -6.63 2.72 -0.35
N PRO A 66 -7.72 2.38 -1.06
CA PRO A 66 -7.66 2.17 -2.49
C PRO A 66 -7.74 3.52 -3.22
N TRP A 67 -6.64 4.27 -3.15
CA TRP A 67 -6.50 5.59 -3.75
C TRP A 67 -6.75 5.53 -5.27
N PRO A 68 -7.32 6.58 -5.88
CA PRO A 68 -7.59 6.62 -7.32
C PRO A 68 -6.32 6.47 -8.17
N MET A 69 -5.13 6.73 -7.61
CA MET A 69 -3.84 6.48 -8.26
C MET A 69 -3.61 4.99 -8.59
N TYR A 70 -4.12 4.08 -7.74
CA TYR A 70 -3.95 2.63 -7.90
C TYR A 70 -5.02 1.99 -8.79
N ARG A 71 -5.90 2.79 -9.42
CA ARG A 71 -7.05 2.33 -10.22
C ARG A 71 -7.05 2.76 -11.68
N ARG A 72 -5.86 3.06 -12.20
CA ARG A 72 -5.72 3.64 -13.55
C ARG A 72 -5.74 2.60 -14.66
N ASN A 73 -5.78 1.31 -14.35
CA ASN A 73 -5.65 0.23 -15.33
C ASN A 73 -6.90 -0.67 -15.29
N ALA A 74 -7.96 -0.23 -15.96
CA ALA A 74 -9.16 -1.02 -16.13
C ALA A 74 -8.84 -2.31 -16.93
N LEU A 75 -9.28 -3.46 -16.39
CA LEU A 75 -9.16 -4.75 -17.06
C LEU A 75 -10.12 -4.82 -18.26
N ASN A 76 -9.57 -5.03 -19.46
CA ASN A 76 -10.36 -5.35 -20.64
C ASN A 76 -10.75 -6.83 -20.63
N TRP A 77 -11.90 -7.14 -20.02
CA TRP A 77 -12.44 -8.49 -20.02
C TRP A 77 -12.71 -8.97 -21.45
N GLN A 78 -12.22 -10.16 -21.79
CA GLN A 78 -12.54 -10.81 -23.06
C GLN A 78 -13.99 -11.31 -23.02
N ASN A 79 -14.67 -11.27 -24.16
CA ASN A 79 -16.03 -11.79 -24.25
C ASN A 79 -16.06 -13.30 -23.96
N PRO A 80 -17.11 -13.81 -23.28
CA PRO A 80 -17.24 -15.24 -23.01
C PRO A 80 -17.24 -16.02 -24.33
N LYS A 81 -16.40 -17.05 -24.41
CA LYS A 81 -16.42 -17.98 -25.55
C LYS A 81 -17.75 -18.70 -25.55
N LYS A 82 -18.47 -18.69 -26.67
CA LYS A 82 -19.68 -19.50 -26.82
C LYS A 82 -19.26 -20.97 -26.78
N THR A 83 -19.66 -21.68 -25.74
CA THR A 83 -19.56 -23.14 -25.69
C THR A 83 -20.54 -23.68 -26.72
N GLU A 84 -20.05 -24.32 -27.77
CA GLU A 84 -20.91 -25.13 -28.62
C GLU A 84 -21.34 -26.35 -27.79
N GLU A 85 -22.61 -26.36 -27.37
CA GLU A 85 -23.25 -27.52 -26.75
C GLU A 85 -23.17 -28.69 -27.75
N LYS A 86 -22.49 -29.77 -27.35
CA LYS A 86 -22.45 -31.05 -28.06
C LYS A 86 -23.57 -31.95 -27.58
#